data_AF-A0A950FJL3-F1
#
_entry.id   AF-A0A950FJL3-F1
#
_cell.length_a   1.000
_cell.length_b   1.000
_cell.length_c   1.000
_cell.angle_alpha   90.00
_cell.angle_beta   90.00
_cell.angle_gamma   90.00
#
_symmetry.space_group_name_H-M   'P 1'
#
loop_
_entity.id
_entity.type
_entity.pdbx_description
1 polymer ?
#
loop_
_entity_poly.entity_id
_entity_poly.type
_entity_poly.pdbx_seq_one_letter_code
_entity_poly.pdbx_strand_id
1 'polypeptide(L)' 'CRIAFTVDDIDRTYEELKAKRVEFVAPLKKLTGPGGAQMGVVCFKDPDGTVLELITGM' A
#
# COMPACT_ATOMS: atom_id res chain seq x y z
N CYS A 1 12.82 -8.27 5.06
CA CYS A 1 11.57 -8.52 5.80
C CYS A 1 10.63 -7.34 5.58
N ARG A 2 9.33 -7.58 5.45
CA ARG A 2 8.29 -6.54 5.36
C ARG A 2 7.10 -6.93 6.23
N ILE A 3 6.34 -5.96 6.70
CA ILE A 3 5.07 -6.19 7.42
C ILE A 3 3.93 -5.75 6.50
N ALA A 4 2.96 -6.63 6.29
CA ALA A 4 1.82 -6.36 5.40
C ALA A 4 0.54 -6.14 6.22
N PHE A 5 -0.19 -5.09 5.88
CA PHE A 5 -1.50 -4.76 6.46
C PHE A 5 -2.58 -4.76 5.39
N THR A 6 -3.79 -5.19 5.76
CA THR A 6 -4.99 -5.00 4.96
C THR A 6 -5.63 -3.67 5.26
N VAL A 7 -6.05 -2.96 4.22
CA VAL A 7 -6.79 -1.70 4.33
C VAL A 7 -8.04 -1.74 3.48
N ASP A 8 -9.10 -1.12 3.99
CA ASP A 8 -10.40 -1.06 3.31
C ASP A 8 -10.36 -0.10 2.10
N ASP A 9 -9.65 1.02 2.23
CA ASP A 9 -9.53 2.05 1.20
C ASP A 9 -8.06 2.42 0.98
N ILE A 10 -7.43 1.75 0.00
CA ILE A 10 -6.02 1.99 -0.32
C ILE A 10 -5.78 3.33 -1.01
N ASP A 11 -6.76 3.86 -1.74
CA ASP A 11 -6.62 5.13 -2.45
C ASP A 11 -6.55 6.28 -1.44
N ARG A 12 -7.49 6.31 -0.49
CA ARG A 12 -7.48 7.27 0.62
C ARG A 12 -6.20 7.13 1.43
N THR A 13 -5.82 5.90 1.80
CA THR A 13 -4.62 5.67 2.61
C THR A 13 -3.36 6.14 1.87
N TYR A 14 -3.28 5.93 0.55
CA TYR A 14 -2.16 6.40 -0.27
C TYR A 14 -2.05 7.93 -0.32
N GLU A 15 -3.17 8.64 -0.44
CA GLU A 15 -3.18 10.12 -0.35
C GLU A 15 -2.71 10.61 1.02
N GLU A 16 -3.16 9.97 2.10
CA GLU A 16 -2.72 10.28 3.47
C GLU A 16 -1.21 10.04 3.65
N LEU A 17 -0.67 8.96 3.09
CA LEU A 17 0.77 8.66 3.10
C LEU A 17 1.58 9.69 2.31
N LYS A 18 1.09 10.13 1.13
CA LYS A 18 1.72 11.21 0.37
C LYS A 18 1.74 12.53 1.15
N ALA A 19 0.63 12.86 1.81
CA ALA A 19 0.54 14.06 2.65
C ALA A 19 1.53 14.02 3.84
N LYS A 20 1.80 12.82 4.37
CA LYS A 20 2.81 12.58 5.41
C LYS A 20 4.25 12.54 4.89
N ARG A 21 4.47 12.63 3.58
CA ARG A 21 5.79 12.63 2.93
C ARG A 21 6.64 11.39 3.28
N VAL A 22 5.99 10.22 3.36
CA VAL A 22 6.70 8.95 3.60
C VAL A 22 7.63 8.60 2.43
N GLU A 23 8.67 7.81 2.70
CA GLU A 23 9.55 7.29 1.66
C GLU A 23 8.90 6.07 0.99
N PHE A 24 8.43 6.24 -0.24
CA PHE A 24 7.87 5.13 -1.02
C PHE A 24 8.98 4.24 -1.58
N VAL A 25 8.90 2.95 -1.28
CA VAL A 25 9.73 1.91 -1.89
C VAL A 25 9.13 1.50 -3.24
N ALA A 26 7.81 1.40 -3.30
CA ALA A 26 7.05 1.20 -4.51
C ALA A 26 5.72 1.97 -4.43
N PRO A 27 5.37 2.78 -5.45
CA PRO A 27 4.11 3.52 -5.46
C PRO A 27 2.91 2.57 -5.53
N LEU A 28 1.71 3.10 -5.25
CA LEU A 28 0.47 2.34 -5.36
C LEU A 28 0.32 1.71 -6.75
N LYS A 29 0.16 0.40 -6.79
CA LYS A 29 -0.12 -0.38 -7.99
C LYS A 29 -1.48 -1.06 -7.82
N LYS A 30 -2.37 -0.82 -8.77
CA LYS A 30 -3.65 -1.53 -8.89
C LYS A 30 -3.48 -2.72 -9.82
N LEU A 31 -4.06 -3.85 -9.41
CA LEU A 31 -3.99 -5.14 -10.09
C LEU A 31 -5.41 -5.69 -10.20
N THR A 32 -5.73 -6.32 -11.32
CA THR A 32 -6.98 -7.07 -11.46
C THR A 32 -6.66 -8.56 -11.31
N GLY A 33 -7.17 -9.16 -10.23
CA GLY A 33 -7.03 -10.58 -9.94
C GLY A 33 -7.99 -11.46 -10.74
N PRO A 34 -7.89 -12.79 -10.59
CA PRO A 34 -8.81 -13.73 -11.21
C PRO A 34 -10.27 -13.40 -10.87
N GLY A 35 -11.15 -13.48 -11.86
CA GLY A 35 -12.58 -13.16 -11.66
C GLY A 35 -12.91 -11.67 -11.58
N GLY A 36 -11.96 -10.76 -11.88
CA GLY A 36 -12.20 -9.32 -11.93
C GLY A 36 -12.06 -8.60 -10.59
N ALA A 37 -11.59 -9.30 -9.55
CA ALA A 37 -11.31 -8.71 -8.25
C ALA A 37 -10.27 -7.58 -8.39
N GLN A 38 -10.55 -6.41 -7.84
CA GLN A 38 -9.62 -5.28 -7.84
C GLN A 38 -8.77 -5.36 -6.59
N MET A 39 -7.45 -5.43 -6.77
CA MET A 39 -6.46 -5.43 -5.71
C MET A 39 -5.58 -4.20 -5.82
N GLY A 40 -5.08 -3.73 -4.69
CA GLY A 40 -4.11 -2.64 -4.64
C GLY A 40 -2.96 -3.01 -3.73
N VAL A 41 -1.75 -2.59 -4.09
CA VAL A 41 -0.56 -2.76 -3.26
C VAL A 41 0.31 -1.50 -3.27
N VAL A 42 0.81 -1.09 -2.12
CA VAL A 42 1.80 -0.01 -1.97
C VAL A 42 2.85 -0.38 -0.92
N CYS A 43 4.10 -0.01 -1.15
CA CYS A 43 5.19 -0.23 -0.20
C CYS A 43 5.90 1.07 0.15
N PHE A 44 6.11 1.31 1.44
CA PHE A 44 6.80 2.50 1.94
C PHE A 44 7.61 2.15 3.19
N LYS A 45 8.49 3.07 3.62
CA LYS A 45 9.23 2.93 4.88
C LYS A 45 8.57 3.73 6.00
N ASP A 46 8.57 3.15 7.19
CA ASP A 46 8.33 3.90 8.42
C ASP A 46 9.57 4.75 8.79
N PRO A 47 9.47 5.62 9.82
CA PRO A 47 10.60 6.46 10.25
C PRO A 47 11.84 5.69 10.69
N ASP A 48 11.68 4.44 11.12
CA ASP A 48 12.77 3.56 11.57
C ASP A 48 13.41 2.79 10.39
N GLY A 49 12.87 2.94 9.17
CA GLY A 49 13.35 2.31 7.95
C GLY A 49 12.76 0.93 7.67
N THR A 50 11.78 0.47 8.47
CA THR A 50 11.06 -0.78 8.25
C THR A 50 10.16 -0.66 7.03
N VAL A 51 10.20 -1.66 6.15
CA VAL A 51 9.32 -1.70 4.97
C VAL A 51 7.93 -2.18 5.37
N LEU A 52 6.94 -1.32 5.16
CA LEU A 52 5.52 -1.60 5.34
C LEU A 52 4.85 -1.74 3.97
N GLU A 53 3.96 -2.72 3.87
CA GLU A 53 3.15 -2.99 2.68
C GLU A 53 1.67 -2.86 3.04
N LEU A 54 0.90 -2.15 2.22
CA LEU A 54 -0.57 -2.10 2.35
C LEU A 54 -1.18 -2.82 1.17
N ILE A 55 -2.20 -3.62 1.46
CA ILE A 55 -2.91 -4.45 0.49
C ILE A 55 -4.42 -4.20 0.66
N THR A 56 -5.15 -4.14 -0.45
CA THR A 56 -6.62 -4.15 -0.46
C THR A 56 -7.16 -5.15 -1.47
N GLY A 57 -8.44 -5.51 -1.34
CA GLY A 57 -9.12 -6.44 -2.24
C GLY A 57 -8.77 -7.91 -2.01
N MET A 58 -8.44 -8.29 -0.76
CA MET A 58 -8.33 -9.69 -0.35
C MET A 58 -9.67 -10.27 0.10
#